data_AF-A0A2N1RCY9-F1
#
_entry.id   AF-A0A2N1RCY9-F1
#
_cell.length_a   1.000
_cell.length_b   1.000
_cell.length_c   1.000
_cell.angle_alpha   90.00
_cell.angle_beta   90.00
_cell.angle_gamma   90.00
#
_symmetry.space_group_name_H-M   'P 1'
#
loop_
_entity.id
_entity.type
_entity.pdbx_description
1 polymer ?
#
loop_
_entity_poly.entity_id
_entity_poly.type
_entity_poly.pdbx_seq_one_letter_code
_entity_poly.pdbx_strand_id
1 'polypeptide(L)'
;GWKKCYANGKPAPFIMVAFSGAPLTQTIYGFLLMNFISAAAAAGQDALMLLGAGVFGGMAIGLSAWMQGRAAAAASDALAETGKGTANYFIVIGIIETVALFTLVFLLLLLQ
;
A
#
# COMPACT_ATOMS: atom_id res chain seq x y z
N GLY A 1 -10.11 -13.99 -10.06
CA GLY A 1 -10.79 -12.82 -9.52
C GLY A 1 -12.28 -13.00 -9.68
N TRP A 2 -13.06 -12.02 -9.22
CA TRP A 2 -14.54 -12.02 -9.28
C TRP A 2 -15.11 -12.42 -10.64
N LYS A 3 -14.59 -11.86 -11.73
CA LYS A 3 -15.03 -12.17 -13.11
C LYS A 3 -15.03 -13.68 -13.38
N LYS A 4 -13.99 -14.40 -12.94
CA LYS A 4 -13.84 -15.85 -13.15
C LYS A 4 -14.80 -16.66 -12.30
N CYS A 5 -15.06 -16.24 -11.05
CA CYS A 5 -16.06 -16.86 -10.20
C CYS A 5 -17.46 -16.76 -10.84
N TYR A 6 -17.84 -15.55 -11.24
CA TYR A 6 -19.15 -15.30 -11.85
C TYR A 6 -19.33 -16.01 -13.19
N ALA A 7 -18.30 -16.04 -14.05
CA ALA A 7 -18.34 -16.77 -15.31
C ALA A 7 -18.56 -18.29 -15.12
N ASN A 8 -18.08 -18.85 -14.01
CA ASN A 8 -18.23 -20.27 -13.68
C ASN A 8 -19.47 -20.58 -12.83
N GLY A 9 -20.38 -19.61 -12.63
CA GLY A 9 -21.57 -19.78 -11.79
C GLY A 9 -21.26 -19.99 -10.30
N LYS A 10 -20.06 -19.63 -9.84
CA LYS A 10 -19.63 -19.76 -8.44
C LYS A 10 -19.75 -18.43 -7.72
N PRO A 11 -20.19 -18.40 -6.44
CA PRO A 11 -20.16 -17.17 -5.66
C PRO A 11 -18.71 -16.69 -5.50
N ALA A 12 -18.51 -15.38 -5.59
CA ALA A 12 -17.18 -14.83 -5.38
C ALA A 12 -16.87 -14.78 -3.87
N PRO A 13 -15.71 -15.32 -3.43
CA PRO A 13 -15.31 -15.29 -2.03
C PRO A 13 -15.23 -13.86 -1.49
N PHE A 14 -15.89 -13.59 -0.36
CA PHE A 14 -15.86 -12.28 0.29
C PHE A 14 -14.44 -11.82 0.63
N ILE A 15 -13.53 -12.75 0.90
CA ILE A 15 -12.12 -12.46 1.21
C ILE A 15 -11.39 -11.71 0.07
N MET A 16 -11.86 -11.76 -1.18
CA MET A 16 -11.30 -10.95 -2.26
C MET A 16 -11.44 -9.45 -2.00
N VAL A 17 -12.44 -9.02 -1.21
CA VAL A 17 -12.58 -7.62 -0.76
C VAL A 17 -11.37 -7.19 0.06
N ALA A 18 -10.88 -8.04 0.95
CA ALA A 18 -9.71 -7.75 1.76
C ALA A 18 -8.44 -7.60 0.91
N PHE A 19 -8.29 -8.37 -0.18
CA PHE A 19 -7.21 -8.13 -1.14
C PHE A 19 -7.34 -6.78 -1.82
N SER A 20 -8.54 -6.41 -2.29
CA SER A 20 -8.76 -5.12 -2.95
C SER A 20 -8.52 -3.91 -2.03
N GLY A 21 -8.74 -4.09 -0.72
CA GLY A 21 -8.52 -3.04 0.28
C GLY A 21 -7.08 -2.91 0.76
N ALA A 22 -6.18 -3.85 0.44
CA ALA A 22 -4.81 -3.83 0.93
C ALA A 22 -4.06 -2.50 0.63
N PRO A 23 -4.17 -1.88 -0.55
CA PRO A 23 -3.46 -0.64 -0.87
C PRO A 23 -4.00 0.63 -0.19
N LEU A 24 -5.06 0.54 0.62
CA LEU A 24 -5.66 1.71 1.28
C LEU A 24 -4.76 2.29 2.38
N THR A 25 -3.88 1.48 2.97
CA THR A 25 -2.97 1.91 4.04
C THR A 25 -1.98 2.97 3.54
N GLN A 26 -1.58 2.95 2.26
CA GLN A 26 -0.69 3.96 1.67
C GLN A 26 -1.29 5.36 1.66
N THR A 27 -2.62 5.50 1.55
CA THR A 27 -3.28 6.80 1.70
C THR A 27 -3.11 7.35 3.11
N ILE A 28 -3.19 6.48 4.13
CA ILE A 28 -2.97 6.85 5.53
C ILE A 28 -1.52 7.26 5.74
N TYR A 29 -0.56 6.52 5.17
CA TYR A 29 0.87 6.88 5.26
C TYR A 29 1.17 8.20 4.55
N GLY A 30 0.57 8.47 3.39
CA GLY A 30 0.69 9.76 2.71
C GLY A 30 0.16 10.91 3.55
N PHE A 31 -0.99 10.72 4.22
CA PHE A 31 -1.53 11.70 5.16
C PHE A 31 -0.59 11.95 6.35
N LEU A 32 0.00 10.90 6.94
CA LEU A 32 0.96 11.05 8.04
C LEU A 32 2.22 11.80 7.58
N LEU A 33 2.77 11.46 6.42
CA LEU A 33 3.93 12.14 5.85
C LEU A 33 3.65 13.65 5.64
N MET A 34 2.47 14.01 5.15
CA MET A 34 2.06 15.41 5.01
C MET A 34 2.07 16.14 6.36
N ASN A 35 1.61 15.51 7.44
CA ASN A 35 1.62 16.10 8.77
C ASN A 35 3.05 16.27 9.30
N PHE A 36 3.94 15.31 9.06
CA PHE A 36 5.35 15.43 9.45
C PHE A 36 6.05 16.57 8.71
N ILE A 37 5.81 16.71 7.40
CA ILE A 37 6.35 17.82 6.59
C ILE A 37 5.83 19.16 7.10
N SER A 38 4.53 19.25 7.43
CA SER A 38 3.92 20.47 7.97
C SER A 38 4.55 20.88 9.31
N ALA A 39 4.78 19.92 10.21
CA ALA A 39 5.44 20.16 11.49
C ALA A 39 6.90 20.62 11.29
N ALA A 40 7.65 19.97 10.40
CA ALA A 40 9.02 20.33 10.07
C ALA A 40 9.14 21.71 9.43
N ALA A 41 8.19 22.09 8.57
CA ALA A 41 8.09 23.43 8.00
C ALA A 41 7.87 24.50 9.08
N ALA A 42 6.99 24.23 10.05
CA ALA A 42 6.76 25.14 11.18
C ALA A 42 8.01 25.27 12.08
N ALA A 43 8.86 24.24 12.14
CA ALA A 43 10.13 24.25 12.84
C ALA A 43 11.27 24.97 12.06
N GLY A 44 11.01 25.46 10.85
CA GLY A 44 11.98 26.20 10.04
C GLY A 44 13.01 25.32 9.31
N GLN A 45 12.68 24.05 9.07
CA GLN A 45 13.53 23.13 8.29
C GLN A 45 13.68 23.58 6.82
N ASP A 46 14.76 23.12 6.17
CA ASP A 46 15.09 23.51 4.79
C ASP A 46 13.99 23.17 3.77
N ALA A 47 13.58 24.16 2.97
CA ALA A 47 12.46 24.02 2.04
C ALA A 47 12.72 22.99 0.92
N LEU A 48 13.96 22.85 0.47
CA LEU A 48 14.31 21.88 -0.58
C LEU A 48 14.28 20.46 -0.03
N MET A 49 14.73 20.25 1.21
CA MET A 49 14.60 18.99 1.93
C MET A 49 13.13 18.60 2.10
N LEU A 50 12.27 19.52 2.52
CA LEU A 50 10.84 19.29 2.70
C LEU A 50 10.15 18.91 1.39
N LEU A 51 10.47 19.60 0.29
CA LEU A 51 9.97 19.27 -1.05
C LEU A 51 10.45 17.88 -1.48
N GLY A 52 11.73 17.56 -1.26
CA GLY A 52 12.31 16.25 -1.55
C GLY A 52 11.62 15.13 -0.79
N ALA A 53 11.41 15.31 0.52
CA ALA A 53 10.70 14.36 1.37
C ALA A 53 9.27 14.12 0.88
N GLY A 54 8.54 15.18 0.50
CA GLY A 54 7.18 15.07 -0.03
C GLY A 54 7.12 14.35 -1.39
N VAL A 55 7.96 14.75 -2.34
CA VAL A 55 7.95 14.21 -3.70
C VAL A 55 8.44 12.77 -3.73
N PHE A 56 9.65 12.50 -3.23
CA PHE A 56 10.23 11.15 -3.27
C PHE A 56 9.54 10.20 -2.29
N GLY A 57 9.17 10.67 -1.11
CA GLY A 57 8.40 9.89 -0.14
C GLY A 57 7.01 9.54 -0.64
N GLY A 58 6.29 10.51 -1.18
CA GLY A 58 4.97 10.29 -1.79
C GLY A 58 5.04 9.32 -2.97
N MET A 59 6.05 9.43 -3.84
CA MET A 59 6.26 8.49 -4.93
C MET A 59 6.56 7.07 -4.44
N ALA A 60 7.44 6.90 -3.46
CA ALA A 60 7.75 5.58 -2.92
C ALA A 60 6.52 4.90 -2.28
N ILE A 61 5.74 5.66 -1.49
CA ILE A 61 4.46 5.19 -0.94
C ILE A 61 3.48 4.86 -2.06
N GLY A 62 3.31 5.73 -3.06
CA GLY A 62 2.41 5.49 -4.20
C GLY A 62 2.79 4.28 -5.04
N LEU A 63 4.09 4.08 -5.31
CA LEU A 63 4.61 2.92 -6.03
C LEU A 63 4.36 1.62 -5.25
N SER A 64 4.54 1.63 -3.93
CA SER A 64 4.21 0.46 -3.11
C SER A 64 2.70 0.13 -3.18
N ALA A 65 1.82 1.13 -3.18
CA ALA A 65 0.38 0.92 -3.32
C ALA A 65 0.03 0.26 -4.65
N TRP A 66 0.65 0.72 -5.74
CA TRP A 66 0.46 0.13 -7.05
C TRP A 66 0.94 -1.32 -7.11
N MET A 67 2.13 -1.61 -6.59
CA MET A 67 2.67 -2.98 -6.53
C MET A 67 1.82 -3.89 -5.64
N GLN A 68 1.36 -3.39 -4.50
CA GLN A 68 0.48 -4.12 -3.58
C GLN A 68 -0.87 -4.42 -4.24
N GLY A 69 -1.43 -3.46 -4.98
CA GLY A 69 -2.66 -3.65 -5.76
C GLY A 69 -2.51 -4.70 -6.87
N ARG A 70 -1.36 -4.73 -7.56
CA ARG A 70 -1.05 -5.78 -8.55
C ARG A 70 -0.93 -7.15 -7.90
N ALA A 71 -0.25 -7.27 -6.76
CA ALA A 71 -0.15 -8.52 -6.02
C ALA A 71 -1.51 -8.99 -5.50
N ALA A 72 -2.35 -8.08 -5.00
CA ALA A 72 -3.72 -8.35 -4.57
C ALA A 72 -4.63 -8.83 -5.72
N ALA A 73 -4.50 -8.25 -6.91
CA ALA A 73 -5.21 -8.70 -8.09
C ALA A 73 -4.79 -10.14 -8.48
N ALA A 74 -3.49 -10.42 -8.50
CA ALA A 74 -2.96 -11.77 -8.77
C ALA A 74 -3.40 -12.79 -7.70
N ALA A 75 -3.42 -12.40 -6.43
CA ALA A 75 -3.95 -13.21 -5.33
C ALA A 75 -5.44 -13.53 -5.52
N SER A 76 -6.23 -12.55 -5.97
CA SER A 76 -7.66 -12.73 -6.28
C SER A 76 -7.86 -13.68 -7.46
N ASP A 77 -6.95 -13.68 -8.43
CA ASP A 77 -6.92 -14.63 -9.55
C ASP A 77 -6.58 -16.05 -9.09
N ALA A 78 -5.47 -16.22 -8.37
CA ALA A 78 -5.06 -17.52 -7.83
C ALA A 78 -6.10 -18.13 -6.88
N LEU A 79 -6.72 -17.31 -6.03
CA LEU A 79 -7.78 -17.76 -5.11
C LEU A 79 -9.04 -18.20 -5.88
N ALA A 80 -9.42 -17.49 -6.94
CA ALA A 80 -10.59 -17.86 -7.76
C ALA A 80 -10.41 -19.22 -8.46
N GLU A 81 -9.17 -19.60 -8.76
CA GLU A 81 -8.85 -20.87 -9.41
C GLU A 81 -8.74 -22.02 -8.43
N THR A 82 -8.01 -21.82 -7.34
CA THR A 82 -7.59 -22.90 -6.45
C THR A 82 -8.45 -23.00 -5.19
N GLY A 83 -9.07 -21.89 -4.76
CA GLY A 83 -9.74 -21.77 -3.46
C GLY A 83 -8.80 -21.93 -2.26
N LYS A 84 -7.48 -21.91 -2.47
CA LYS A 84 -6.45 -22.19 -1.45
C LYS A 84 -5.42 -21.06 -1.40
N GLY A 85 -4.61 -21.06 -0.34
CA GLY A 85 -3.42 -20.21 -0.25
C GLY A 85 -3.65 -18.78 0.27
N THR A 86 -4.86 -18.46 0.77
CA THR A 86 -5.22 -17.14 1.27
C THR A 86 -4.17 -16.52 2.21
N ALA A 87 -3.68 -17.28 3.19
CA ALA A 87 -2.67 -16.81 4.14
C ALA A 87 -1.36 -16.44 3.44
N ASN A 88 -0.89 -17.27 2.52
CA ASN A 88 0.33 -17.01 1.75
C ASN A 88 0.20 -15.75 0.89
N TYR A 89 -0.99 -15.52 0.32
CA TYR A 89 -1.24 -14.31 -0.46
C TYR A 89 -1.17 -13.05 0.40
N PHE A 90 -1.74 -13.06 1.62
CA PHE A 90 -1.61 -11.95 2.55
C PHE A 90 -0.17 -11.71 2.99
N ILE A 91 0.62 -12.77 3.20
CA ILE A 91 2.04 -12.63 3.53
C ILE A 91 2.77 -11.87 2.42
N VAL A 92 2.56 -12.24 1.15
CA VAL A 92 3.19 -11.55 0.01
C VAL A 92 2.73 -10.09 -0.09
N ILE A 93 1.44 -9.84 0.07
CA ILE A 93 0.86 -8.48 0.08
C ILE A 93 1.45 -7.64 1.22
N GLY A 94 1.62 -8.23 2.41
CA GLY A 94 2.20 -7.59 3.59
C GLY A 94 3.70 -7.32 3.46
N ILE A 95 4.45 -8.16 2.73
CA ILE A 95 5.86 -7.87 2.43
C ILE A 95 5.99 -6.57 1.63
N ILE A 96 5.12 -6.34 0.65
CA ILE A 96 5.11 -5.10 -0.14
C ILE A 96 4.75 -3.89 0.74
N GLU A 97 3.87 -4.07 1.72
CA GLU A 97 3.49 -3.04 2.69
C GLU A 97 4.69 -2.49 3.46
N THR A 98 5.67 -3.35 3.80
CA THR A 98 6.85 -2.93 4.55
C THR A 98 7.66 -1.84 3.85
N VAL A 99 7.64 -1.79 2.51
CA VAL A 99 8.30 -0.73 1.73
C VAL A 99 7.72 0.64 2.05
N ALA A 100 6.38 0.74 2.15
CA ALA A 100 5.68 1.97 2.49
C ALA A 100 5.97 2.39 3.94
N LEU A 101 5.92 1.42 4.86
CA LEU A 101 6.19 1.64 6.28
C LEU A 101 7.62 2.12 6.52
N PHE A 102 8.62 1.48 5.93
CA PHE A 102 10.00 1.92 6.07
C PHE A 102 10.23 3.30 5.46
N THR A 103 9.63 3.58 4.28
CA THR A 103 9.68 4.92 3.68
C THR A 103 9.13 5.97 4.64
N LEU A 104 7.96 5.73 5.23
CA LEU A 104 7.33 6.65 6.19
C LEU A 104 8.21 6.86 7.43
N VAL A 105 8.72 5.77 8.03
CA VAL A 105 9.52 5.84 9.25
C VAL A 105 10.84 6.57 9.00
N PHE A 106 11.53 6.30 7.89
CA PHE A 106 12.79 6.97 7.59
C PHE A 106 12.59 8.47 7.33
N LEU A 107 11.50 8.85 6.67
CA LEU A 107 11.15 10.26 6.46
C LEU A 107 10.73 10.94 7.75
N LEU A 108 10.02 10.26 8.65
CA LEU A 108 9.72 10.79 9.98
C LEU A 108 11.02 11.12 10.73
N LEU A 109 11.99 10.19 10.74
CA LEU A 109 13.28 10.41 11.41
C LEU A 109 14.11 11.53 10.76
N LEU A 110 13.95 11.77 9.46
CA LEU A 110 14.60 12.86 8.74
C LEU A 110 13.96 14.23 9.03
N LEU A 111 12.64 14.25 9.27
CA LEU A 111 11.84 15.48 9.40
C LEU A 111 11.72 15.99 10.85
N GLN A 112 12.26 15.25 11.82
CA GLN A 112 12.34 15.66 13.23
C GLN A 112 13.57 16.54 13.46
#